data_AF-T0FRR7-F1
#
_entry.id   AF-T0FRR7-F1
#
_cell.length_a   1.000
_cell.length_b   1.000
_cell.length_c   1.000
_cell.angle_alpha   90.00
_cell.angle_beta   90.00
_cell.angle_gamma   90.00
#
_symmetry.space_group_name_H-M   'P 1'
#
loop_
_entity.id
_entity.type
_entity.pdbx_description
1 polymer ?
#
loop_
_entity_poly.entity_id
_entity_poly.type
_entity_poly.pdbx_seq_one_letter_code
_entity_poly.pdbx_strand_id
1 'polypeptide(L)'
;MSRKANFDEMSIEQTWGNHTINKTNGFLSIGKPGMMGSDYKVEFAVWRKPGNSSIVGINSTYGFQRNSLLSFYEFKFNEWSDVTNQIFPGLQQSEFYKLNRSGLEQESIKKIKEILYYCELPEKGFTITCALYGDYLEHLGDSQIYNISFDWKNEKFEKRLQKNSDL
;
A
#
# COMPACT_ATOMS: atom_id res chain seq x y z
N MET A 1 -26.02 6.91 -3.81
CA MET A 1 -25.41 8.05 -3.08
C MET A 1 -23.94 7.74 -2.83
N SER A 2 -23.03 8.61 -3.24
CA SER A 2 -21.61 8.54 -2.84
C SER A 2 -21.35 9.65 -1.83
N ARG A 3 -21.04 9.31 -0.58
CA ARG A 3 -20.61 10.27 0.45
C ARG A 3 -19.15 10.61 0.19
N LYS A 4 -18.81 11.88 -0.04
CA LYS A 4 -17.40 12.33 -0.14
C LYS A 4 -16.80 12.46 1.26
N ALA A 5 -15.50 12.24 1.37
CA ALA A 5 -14.76 12.51 2.61
C ALA A 5 -14.78 14.03 2.86
N ASN A 6 -14.88 14.43 4.14
CA ASN A 6 -14.95 15.85 4.51
C ASN A 6 -14.26 16.12 5.85
N PHE A 7 -13.66 17.30 5.97
CA PHE A 7 -13.22 17.87 7.24
C PHE A 7 -14.03 19.14 7.49
N ASP A 8 -14.73 19.20 8.62
CA ASP A 8 -15.39 20.42 9.05
C ASP A 8 -14.46 21.16 10.02
N GLU A 9 -13.86 22.25 9.54
CA GLU A 9 -12.92 23.07 10.32
C GLU A 9 -13.58 23.75 11.52
N MET A 10 -14.90 24.01 11.48
CA MET A 10 -15.60 24.71 12.56
C MET A 10 -15.89 23.78 13.74
N SER A 11 -16.14 22.50 13.48
CA SER A 11 -16.43 21.49 14.51
C SER A 11 -15.26 20.56 14.80
N ILE A 12 -14.18 20.62 14.01
CA ILE A 12 -13.04 19.69 14.03
C ILE A 12 -13.52 18.24 13.81
N GLU A 13 -14.60 18.05 13.05
CA GLU A 13 -15.15 16.73 12.74
C GLU A 13 -14.60 16.17 11.42
N GLN A 14 -14.20 14.90 11.46
CA GLN A 14 -13.71 14.16 10.30
C GLN A 14 -14.74 13.11 9.88
N THR A 15 -15.16 13.20 8.62
CA THR A 15 -16.12 12.27 8.05
C THR A 15 -15.46 11.34 7.05
N TRP A 16 -15.62 10.03 7.26
CA TRP A 16 -15.29 9.02 6.26
C TRP A 16 -16.14 9.19 5.00
N GLY A 17 -15.51 9.06 3.85
CA GLY A 17 -16.19 9.00 2.57
C GLY A 17 -15.37 8.31 1.50
N ASN A 18 -15.99 8.16 0.34
CA ASN A 18 -15.42 7.46 -0.80
C ASN A 18 -14.49 8.42 -1.55
N HIS A 19 -13.25 7.99 -1.78
CA HIS A 19 -12.30 8.70 -2.64
C HIS A 19 -12.48 8.25 -4.10
N THR A 20 -12.47 6.93 -4.33
CA THR A 20 -12.59 6.33 -5.67
C THR A 20 -13.48 5.09 -5.60
N ILE A 21 -14.40 4.93 -6.56
CA ILE A 21 -15.22 3.71 -6.68
C ILE A 21 -15.17 3.24 -8.13
N ASN A 22 -14.58 2.08 -8.36
CA ASN A 22 -14.59 1.43 -9.66
C ASN A 22 -15.28 0.06 -9.56
N LYS A 23 -16.59 0.08 -9.78
CA LYS A 23 -17.44 -1.13 -9.67
C LYS A 23 -17.06 -2.21 -10.67
N THR A 24 -16.65 -1.81 -11.87
CA THR A 24 -16.28 -2.74 -12.96
C THR A 24 -15.12 -3.62 -12.53
N ASN A 25 -14.08 -3.00 -11.98
CA ASN A 25 -12.87 -3.70 -11.57
C ASN A 25 -12.92 -4.20 -10.12
N GLY A 26 -13.98 -3.87 -9.36
CA GLY A 26 -14.10 -4.27 -7.96
C GLY A 26 -13.09 -3.55 -7.06
N PHE A 27 -12.93 -2.24 -7.28
CA PHE A 27 -12.07 -1.39 -6.46
C PHE A 27 -12.86 -0.33 -5.71
N LEU A 28 -12.48 -0.11 -4.45
CA LEU A 28 -13.00 0.94 -3.60
C LEU A 28 -11.85 1.53 -2.81
N SER A 29 -11.72 2.85 -2.84
CA SER A 29 -10.90 3.58 -1.87
C SER A 29 -11.80 4.49 -1.05
N ILE A 30 -11.70 4.36 0.27
CA ILE A 30 -12.34 5.23 1.23
C ILE A 30 -11.28 5.93 2.05
N GLY A 31 -11.62 7.08 2.58
CA GLY A 31 -10.73 7.79 3.47
C GLY A 31 -11.44 8.84 4.29
N LYS A 32 -10.67 9.44 5.19
CA LYS A 32 -11.02 10.69 5.85
C LYS A 32 -9.82 11.62 5.79
N PRO A 33 -10.02 12.93 5.54
CA PRO A 33 -8.96 13.90 5.70
C PRO A 33 -8.46 13.90 7.14
N GLY A 34 -7.14 13.93 7.33
CA GLY A 34 -6.54 14.20 8.63
C GLY A 34 -6.11 15.65 8.77
N MET A 35 -5.66 16.01 9.96
CA MET A 35 -5.09 17.35 10.19
C MET A 35 -3.75 17.46 9.46
N MET A 36 -3.42 18.67 8.97
CA MET A 36 -2.15 18.96 8.29
C MET A 36 -1.87 18.10 7.05
N GLY A 37 -2.89 17.78 6.25
CA GLY A 37 -2.75 17.06 4.98
C GLY A 37 -2.55 15.54 5.10
N SER A 38 -2.62 14.98 6.30
CA SER A 38 -2.46 13.53 6.53
C SER A 38 -3.74 12.75 6.23
N ASP A 39 -3.90 12.24 5.01
CA ASP A 39 -5.11 11.49 4.67
C ASP A 39 -5.06 10.05 5.20
N TYR A 40 -6.15 9.64 5.85
CA TYR A 40 -6.38 8.23 6.18
C TYR A 40 -7.03 7.57 4.99
N LYS A 41 -6.37 6.57 4.42
CA LYS A 41 -6.86 5.88 3.23
C LYS A 41 -6.89 4.38 3.46
N VAL A 42 -8.02 3.78 3.10
CA VAL A 42 -8.17 2.33 3.02
C VAL A 42 -8.61 1.99 1.60
N GLU A 43 -7.89 1.06 0.98
CA GLU A 43 -8.21 0.54 -0.34
C GLU A 43 -8.67 -0.89 -0.25
N PHE A 44 -9.59 -1.23 -1.14
CA PHE A 44 -10.13 -2.56 -1.33
C PHE A 44 -10.03 -2.89 -2.80
N ALA A 45 -9.49 -4.06 -3.14
CA ALA A 45 -9.47 -4.60 -4.49
C ALA A 45 -9.89 -6.06 -4.49
N VAL A 46 -10.59 -6.48 -5.54
CA VAL A 46 -11.14 -7.84 -5.66
C VAL A 46 -10.45 -8.62 -6.78
N TRP A 47 -9.89 -9.78 -6.45
CA TRP A 47 -9.44 -10.80 -7.40
C TRP A 47 -10.45 -11.93 -7.44
N ARG A 48 -11.22 -11.99 -8.53
CA ARG A 48 -12.26 -13.03 -8.71
C ARG A 48 -11.61 -14.37 -9.04
N LYS A 49 -12.01 -15.42 -8.35
CA LYS A 49 -11.58 -16.80 -8.60
C LYS A 49 -12.70 -17.61 -9.27
N PRO A 50 -12.37 -18.71 -9.96
CA PRO A 50 -13.37 -19.69 -10.37
C PRO A 50 -14.17 -20.25 -9.18
N GLY A 51 -15.39 -20.74 -9.44
CA GLY A 51 -16.17 -21.46 -8.41
C GLY A 51 -16.80 -20.57 -7.33
N ASN A 52 -17.23 -19.35 -7.69
CA ASN A 52 -17.89 -18.39 -6.79
C ASN A 52 -17.06 -18.02 -5.55
N SER A 53 -15.74 -18.00 -5.68
CA SER A 53 -14.81 -17.47 -4.68
C SER A 53 -14.22 -16.14 -5.13
N SER A 54 -13.85 -15.26 -4.20
CA SER A 54 -13.11 -14.03 -4.49
C SER A 54 -12.13 -13.72 -3.36
N ILE A 55 -10.95 -13.23 -3.73
CA ILE A 55 -10.02 -12.64 -2.77
C ILE A 55 -10.29 -11.14 -2.71
N VAL A 56 -10.41 -10.61 -1.50
CA VAL A 56 -10.43 -9.18 -1.25
C VAL A 56 -9.12 -8.80 -0.56
N GLY A 57 -8.33 -7.99 -1.24
CA GLY A 57 -7.17 -7.34 -0.66
C GLY A 57 -7.60 -6.04 0.01
N ILE A 58 -7.04 -5.79 1.19
CA ILE A 58 -7.23 -4.56 1.96
C ILE A 58 -5.85 -3.95 2.16
N ASN A 59 -5.71 -2.69 1.79
CA ASN A 59 -4.54 -1.90 2.10
C ASN A 59 -4.97 -0.76 3.02
N SER A 60 -4.48 -0.77 4.25
CA SER A 60 -4.72 0.31 5.20
C SER A 60 -3.45 1.12 5.38
N THR A 61 -3.54 2.43 5.11
CA THR A 61 -2.44 3.38 5.30
C THR A 61 -2.89 4.46 6.28
N TYR A 62 -2.16 4.57 7.39
CA TYR A 62 -2.48 5.49 8.49
C TYR A 62 -1.62 6.76 8.37
N GLY A 63 -2.03 7.69 7.51
CA GLY A 63 -1.31 8.95 7.25
C GLY A 63 0.15 8.74 6.85
N PHE A 64 0.98 9.80 6.97
CA PHE A 64 2.41 9.78 6.59
C PHE A 64 3.33 9.08 7.60
N GLN A 65 2.81 8.33 8.56
CA GLN A 65 3.60 7.88 9.73
C GLN A 65 3.79 6.37 9.81
N ARG A 66 3.21 5.59 8.90
CA ARG A 66 3.29 4.13 8.95
C ARG A 66 3.38 3.50 7.58
N ASN A 67 4.01 2.32 7.54
CA ASN A 67 4.00 1.48 6.36
C ASN A 67 2.59 1.00 6.04
N SER A 68 2.30 0.79 4.76
CA SER A 68 1.06 0.15 4.33
C SER A 68 0.91 -1.24 4.95
N LEU A 69 -0.30 -1.53 5.45
CA LEU A 69 -0.66 -2.84 5.99
C LEU A 69 -1.59 -3.55 5.00
N LEU A 70 -1.04 -4.59 4.36
CA LEU A 70 -1.75 -5.43 3.41
C LEU A 70 -2.33 -6.67 4.12
N SER A 71 -3.60 -6.93 3.88
CA SER A 71 -4.29 -8.13 4.34
C SER A 71 -5.19 -8.67 3.23
N PHE A 72 -5.38 -9.98 3.18
CA PHE A 72 -6.16 -10.64 2.15
C PHE A 72 -7.12 -11.65 2.74
N TYR A 73 -8.38 -11.55 2.32
CA TYR A 73 -9.45 -12.42 2.77
C TYR A 73 -10.10 -13.12 1.58
N GLU A 74 -10.32 -14.42 1.68
CA GLU A 74 -11.14 -15.15 0.71
C GLU A 74 -12.60 -15.13 1.17
N PHE A 75 -13.49 -14.73 0.27
CA PHE A 75 -14.93 -14.91 0.42
C PHE A 75 -15.39 -16.12 -0.39
N LYS A 76 -15.85 -17.16 0.30
CA LYS A 76 -16.32 -18.39 -0.31
C LYS A 76 -17.44 -19.00 0.52
N PHE A 77 -18.49 -19.49 -0.13
CA PHE A 77 -19.66 -20.08 0.55
C PHE A 77 -20.28 -19.18 1.64
N ASN A 78 -20.30 -17.86 1.40
CA ASN A 78 -20.80 -16.86 2.33
C ASN A 78 -19.99 -16.73 3.65
N GLU A 79 -18.74 -17.17 3.64
CA GLU A 79 -17.81 -17.08 4.76
C GLU A 79 -16.52 -16.34 4.36
N TRP A 80 -15.90 -15.67 5.33
CA TRP A 80 -14.62 -14.97 5.17
C TRP A 80 -13.51 -15.75 5.88
N SER A 81 -12.38 -15.96 5.20
CA SER A 81 -11.18 -16.55 5.77
C SER A 81 -9.96 -15.69 5.48
N ASP A 82 -9.07 -15.53 6.49
CA ASP A 82 -7.78 -14.86 6.29
C ASP A 82 -6.82 -15.79 5.54
N VAL A 83 -6.37 -15.34 4.38
CA VAL A 83 -5.45 -16.06 3.50
C VAL A 83 -4.15 -15.30 3.27
N THR A 84 -3.91 -14.22 4.03
CA THR A 84 -2.77 -13.30 3.85
C THR A 84 -1.44 -14.04 3.72
N ASN A 85 -1.12 -14.88 4.70
CA ASN A 85 0.15 -15.63 4.73
C ASN A 85 0.23 -16.78 3.71
N GLN A 86 -0.88 -17.13 3.05
CA GLN A 86 -0.94 -18.20 2.05
C GLN A 86 -0.65 -17.68 0.64
N ILE A 87 -1.05 -16.43 0.37
CA ILE A 87 -1.02 -15.84 -0.97
C ILE A 87 -0.05 -14.66 -1.09
N PHE A 88 0.32 -14.00 0.02
CA PHE A 88 1.19 -12.83 0.00
C PHE A 88 2.53 -13.15 0.69
N PRO A 89 3.68 -12.94 0.01
CA PRO A 89 4.99 -13.33 0.54
C PRO A 89 5.54 -12.37 1.62
N GLY A 90 4.80 -11.33 1.98
CA GLY A 90 5.25 -10.29 2.91
C GLY A 90 6.20 -9.28 2.26
N LEU A 91 6.48 -8.21 3.00
CA LEU A 91 7.27 -7.07 2.54
C LEU A 91 8.05 -6.43 3.70
N GLN A 92 9.35 -6.26 3.50
CA GLN A 92 10.24 -5.57 4.42
C GLN A 92 10.81 -4.32 3.76
N GLN A 93 10.97 -3.26 4.55
CA GLN A 93 11.48 -1.97 4.09
C GLN A 93 12.87 -2.08 3.45
N SER A 94 13.74 -2.94 3.98
CA SER A 94 15.10 -3.15 3.44
C SER A 94 15.13 -3.79 2.06
N GLU A 95 14.01 -4.31 1.55
CA GLU A 95 13.92 -4.88 0.20
C GLU A 95 13.87 -3.79 -0.89
N PHE A 96 13.56 -2.55 -0.52
CA PHE A 96 13.41 -1.44 -1.45
C PHE A 96 14.73 -0.77 -1.84
N TYR A 97 15.84 -1.12 -1.20
CA TYR A 97 17.11 -0.47 -1.51
C TYR A 97 18.31 -1.39 -1.32
N LYS A 98 19.37 -1.11 -2.07
CA LYS A 98 20.70 -1.68 -1.86
C LYS A 98 21.66 -0.56 -1.50
N LEU A 99 22.07 -0.53 -0.23
CA LEU A 99 22.88 0.55 0.33
C LEU A 99 24.28 0.61 -0.30
N ASN A 100 24.66 1.79 -0.75
CA ASN A 100 26.05 2.12 -1.06
C ASN A 100 26.74 2.67 0.21
N ARG A 101 27.31 1.78 1.03
CA ARG A 101 27.85 2.16 2.35
C ARG A 101 29.08 3.08 2.29
N SER A 102 29.81 3.10 1.18
CA SER A 102 31.07 3.84 1.04
C SER A 102 30.92 5.37 1.03
N GLY A 103 29.70 5.91 1.03
CA GLY A 103 29.43 7.35 1.08
C GLY A 103 28.38 7.78 2.12
N LEU A 104 27.93 6.86 3.00
CA LEU A 104 26.87 7.18 3.95
C LEU A 104 27.43 7.57 5.31
N GLU A 105 27.03 8.75 5.79
CA GLU A 105 27.29 9.19 7.15
C GLU A 105 26.55 8.31 8.18
N GLN A 106 27.08 8.22 9.41
CA GLN A 106 26.45 7.41 10.46
C GLN A 106 25.02 7.87 10.80
N GLU A 107 24.74 9.17 10.68
CA GLU A 107 23.41 9.72 10.87
C GLU A 107 22.44 9.20 9.81
N SER A 108 22.84 9.21 8.54
CA SER A 108 22.05 8.65 7.44
C SER A 108 21.69 7.18 7.68
N ILE A 109 22.62 6.37 8.21
CA ILE A 109 22.35 4.96 8.53
C ILE A 109 21.24 4.81 9.61
N LYS A 110 21.17 5.74 10.57
CA LYS A 110 20.10 5.74 11.58
C LYS A 110 18.78 6.18 10.96
N LYS A 111 18.79 7.23 10.14
CA LYS A 111 17.62 7.81 9.48
C LYS A 111 17.00 6.91 8.43
N ILE A 112 17.78 6.09 7.73
CA ILE A 112 17.24 5.10 6.78
C ILE A 112 16.21 4.17 7.43
N LYS A 113 16.35 3.83 8.72
CA LYS A 113 15.37 2.97 9.42
C LYS A 113 14.02 3.64 9.67
N GLU A 114 13.95 4.97 9.51
CA GLU A 114 12.73 5.76 9.67
C GLU A 114 11.98 5.92 8.33
N ILE A 115 12.61 5.57 7.19
CA ILE A 115 11.98 5.63 5.88
C ILE A 115 10.78 4.66 5.83
N LEU A 116 9.68 5.12 5.26
CA LEU A 116 8.46 4.35 5.14
C LEU A 116 8.28 3.82 3.72
N TYR A 117 7.38 2.86 3.56
CA TYR A 117 6.89 2.42 2.27
C TYR A 117 5.36 2.44 2.23
N TYR A 118 4.81 2.77 1.08
CA TYR A 118 3.39 2.65 0.81
C TYR A 118 3.19 1.64 -0.30
N CYS A 119 2.02 1.02 -0.30
CA CYS A 119 1.54 0.17 -1.36
C CYS A 119 0.24 0.76 -1.91
N GLU A 120 -0.09 0.39 -3.15
CA GLU A 120 -1.35 0.73 -3.80
C GLU A 120 -1.97 -0.55 -4.35
N LEU A 121 -3.24 -0.78 -4.02
CA LEU A 121 -4.01 -1.83 -4.67
C LEU A 121 -4.43 -1.37 -6.08
N PRO A 122 -4.46 -2.27 -7.07
CA PRO A 122 -4.78 -1.88 -8.43
C PRO A 122 -6.26 -1.52 -8.57
N GLU A 123 -6.55 -0.29 -9.01
CA GLU A 123 -7.89 0.05 -9.51
C GLU A 123 -8.19 -0.71 -10.82
N LYS A 124 -7.15 -0.99 -11.62
CA LYS A 124 -7.21 -1.76 -12.85
C LYS A 124 -6.01 -2.70 -12.94
N GLY A 125 -6.24 -3.91 -13.44
CA GLY A 125 -5.22 -4.95 -13.49
C GLY A 125 -5.13 -5.72 -12.17
N PHE A 126 -4.04 -6.44 -11.96
CA PHE A 126 -3.90 -7.37 -10.84
C PHE A 126 -2.58 -7.22 -10.06
N THR A 127 -1.81 -6.18 -10.35
CA THR A 127 -0.50 -5.94 -9.75
C THR A 127 -0.63 -4.93 -8.61
N ILE A 128 -0.13 -5.30 -7.43
CA ILE A 128 0.06 -4.36 -6.32
C ILE A 128 1.42 -3.72 -6.48
N THR A 129 1.50 -2.40 -6.33
CA THR A 129 2.77 -1.67 -6.43
C THR A 129 3.08 -1.02 -5.10
N CYS A 130 4.34 -1.11 -4.68
CA CYS A 130 4.82 -0.45 -3.48
C CYS A 130 6.08 0.37 -3.81
N ALA A 131 6.24 1.49 -3.12
CA ALA A 131 7.39 2.37 -3.23
C ALA A 131 7.76 2.94 -1.85
N LEU A 132 9.02 3.36 -1.71
CA LEU A 132 9.43 4.14 -0.54
C LEU A 132 8.78 5.52 -0.58
N TYR A 133 8.47 6.07 0.58
CA TYR A 133 7.98 7.43 0.74
C TYR A 133 8.33 7.97 2.13
N GLY A 134 7.98 9.24 2.33
CA GLY A 134 8.15 9.93 3.59
C GLY A 134 9.46 10.69 3.65
N ASP A 135 9.73 11.21 4.83
CA ASP A 135 10.96 11.94 5.12
C ASP A 135 12.16 10.98 5.09
N TYR A 136 13.35 11.53 4.90
CA TYR A 136 14.63 10.82 4.95
C TYR A 136 15.03 9.98 3.73
N LEU A 137 14.29 10.05 2.61
CA LEU A 137 14.71 9.40 1.36
C LEU A 137 16.08 9.91 0.88
N GLU A 138 16.39 11.19 1.13
CA GLU A 138 17.67 11.82 0.83
C GLU A 138 18.85 11.12 1.51
N HIS A 139 18.62 10.47 2.67
CA HIS A 139 19.66 9.72 3.38
C HIS A 139 20.04 8.41 2.69
N LEU A 140 19.34 7.99 1.64
CA LEU A 140 19.76 6.87 0.80
C LEU A 140 20.95 7.25 -0.10
N GLY A 141 21.17 8.54 -0.39
CA GLY A 141 22.25 9.01 -1.26
C GLY A 141 22.28 8.27 -2.60
N ASP A 142 23.48 7.85 -3.04
CA ASP A 142 23.68 7.09 -4.29
C ASP A 142 23.28 5.60 -4.19
N SER A 143 22.47 5.22 -3.21
CA SER A 143 22.00 3.84 -3.08
C SER A 143 21.04 3.49 -4.22
N GLN A 144 21.00 2.20 -4.60
CA GLN A 144 20.01 1.75 -5.59
C GLN A 144 18.65 1.63 -4.89
N ILE A 145 17.63 2.25 -5.47
CA ILE A 145 16.25 2.21 -4.98
C ILE A 145 15.40 1.38 -5.95
N TYR A 146 14.46 0.62 -5.40
CA TYR A 146 13.56 -0.26 -6.14
C TYR A 146 12.12 0.07 -5.79
N ASN A 147 11.25 0.06 -6.81
CA ASN A 147 9.83 -0.18 -6.60
C ASN A 147 9.60 -1.70 -6.56
N ILE A 148 8.67 -2.13 -5.73
CA ILE A 148 8.34 -3.55 -5.58
C ILE A 148 6.94 -3.77 -6.10
N SER A 149 6.81 -4.66 -7.08
CA SER A 149 5.52 -5.07 -7.62
C SER A 149 5.19 -6.49 -7.16
N PHE A 150 3.91 -6.77 -6.97
CA PHE A 150 3.40 -8.09 -6.67
C PHE A 150 2.38 -8.47 -7.74
N ASP A 151 2.79 -9.35 -8.64
CA ASP A 151 1.96 -9.79 -9.76
C ASP A 151 1.10 -10.99 -9.33
N TRP A 152 -0.21 -10.93 -9.58
CA TRP A 152 -1.12 -12.05 -9.30
C TRP A 152 -0.96 -13.17 -10.33
N LYS A 153 -0.47 -14.33 -9.90
CA LYS A 153 -0.26 -15.52 -10.73
C LYS A 153 -0.53 -16.79 -9.92
N ASN A 154 -1.17 -17.77 -10.55
CA ASN A 154 -1.45 -19.07 -9.92
C ASN A 154 -2.09 -18.94 -8.52
N GLU A 155 -3.04 -18.01 -8.39
CA GLU A 155 -3.75 -17.68 -7.14
C GLU A 155 -2.88 -17.15 -5.99
N LYS A 156 -1.69 -16.63 -6.29
CA LYS A 156 -0.76 -16.03 -5.31
C LYS A 156 -0.10 -14.78 -5.88
N PHE A 157 0.51 -14.00 -5.00
CA PHE A 157 1.31 -12.85 -5.37
C PHE A 157 2.78 -13.22 -5.51
N GLU A 158 3.33 -13.02 -6.70
CA GLU A 158 4.75 -13.15 -6.98
C GLU A 158 5.44 -11.79 -6.91
N LYS A 159 6.47 -11.69 -6.08
CA LYS A 159 7.26 -10.46 -5.87
C LYS A 159 8.20 -10.22 -7.06
N ARG A 160 8.20 -9.00 -7.59
CA ARG A 160 9.10 -8.53 -8.66
C ARG A 160 9.71 -7.20 -8.27
N LEU A 161 11.04 -7.15 -8.25
CA LEU A 161 11.81 -5.92 -8.05
C LEU A 161 11.93 -5.16 -9.37
N GLN A 162 11.66 -3.87 -9.34
CA GLN A 162 11.86 -2.97 -10.47
C GLN A 162 12.75 -1.82 -10.04
N LYS A 163 13.93 -1.71 -10.65
CA LYS A 163 14.87 -0.63 -10.34
C LYS A 163 14.20 0.70 -10.63
N ASN A 164 14.15 1.58 -9.63
CA ASN A 164 13.66 2.93 -9.83
C ASN A 164 14.70 3.71 -10.64
N SER A 165 14.26 4.35 -11.71
CA SER A 165 15.14 5.08 -12.65
C SER A 165 15.10 6.59 -12.42
N ASP A 166 14.17 7.05 -11.56
CA ASP A 166 13.73 8.44 -11.50
C ASP A 166 14.03 9.13 -10.15
N LEU A 167 15.06 8.68 -9.43
CA LEU A 167 15.60 9.35 -8.23
C LEU A 167 17.08 9.66 -8.44
#